data_AF-A0A534WCQ4-F1
#
_entry.id   AF-A0A534WCQ4-F1
#
_cell.length_a   1.000
_cell.length_b   1.000
_cell.length_c   1.000
_cell.angle_alpha   90.00
_cell.angle_beta   90.00
_cell.angle_gamma   90.00
#
_symmetry.space_group_name_H-M   'P 1'
#
loop_
_entity.id
_entity.type
_entity.pdbx_description
1 polymer ?
#
loop_
_entity_poly.entity_id
_entity_poly.type
_entity_poly.pdbx_seq_one_letter_code
_entity_poly.pdbx_strand_id
1 'polypeptide(L)'
;MSATDAKLTSEQESRKIAEESREKEWAGRTFLRELFLGNFLLDHIHPFPVLRGERPEFEKFYDEVQRFLREKVDPVAIDETGEYPEEVVDGLRRLGAFGIKIPKEYGGLGFSVSEYTTVMQMVGSYDSNISALLSAHQSIGVPQPLKLFG
;
A
#
# COMPACT_ATOMS: atom_id res chain seq x y z
N MET A 1 24.22 -6.15 31.39
CA MET A 1 24.07 -5.71 30.00
C MET A 1 22.90 -4.74 29.97
N SER A 2 23.19 -3.44 29.94
CA SER A 2 22.21 -2.37 30.13
C SER A 2 21.43 -2.13 28.85
N ALA A 3 20.10 -2.01 28.98
CA ALA A 3 19.22 -1.52 27.95
C ALA A 3 19.74 -0.18 27.42
N THR A 4 19.74 -0.04 26.10
CA THR A 4 20.17 1.13 25.35
C THR A 4 19.35 2.35 25.79
N ASP A 5 19.99 3.32 26.42
CA ASP A 5 19.42 4.64 26.72
C ASP A 5 19.04 5.33 25.41
N ALA A 6 17.76 5.27 25.05
CA ALA A 6 17.20 6.13 24.02
C ALA A 6 17.23 7.57 24.55
N LYS A 7 18.22 8.37 24.12
CA LYS A 7 18.27 9.80 24.42
C LYS A 7 17.00 10.46 23.90
N LEU A 8 16.16 10.95 24.82
CA LEU A 8 15.02 11.81 24.49
C LEU A 8 15.56 13.11 23.89
N THR A 9 15.28 13.37 22.61
CA THR A 9 15.68 14.61 21.94
C THR A 9 14.96 15.80 22.54
N SER A 10 15.65 16.94 22.64
CA SER A 10 15.03 18.16 23.16
C SER A 10 13.95 18.67 22.20
N GLU A 11 12.95 19.39 22.71
CA GLU A 11 11.90 20.01 21.88
C GLU A 11 12.50 20.87 20.75
N GLN A 12 13.57 21.61 21.05
CA GLN A 12 14.26 22.47 20.09
C GLN A 12 14.92 21.67 18.96
N GLU A 13 15.52 20.53 19.30
CA GLU A 13 16.15 19.63 18.33
C GLU A 13 15.10 18.97 17.44
N SER A 14 13.99 18.50 18.02
CA SER A 14 12.85 17.96 17.27
C SER A 14 12.21 19.01 16.32
N ARG A 15 12.05 20.26 16.78
CA ARG A 15 11.59 21.37 15.92
C ARG A 15 12.56 21.67 14.79
N LYS A 16 13.87 21.70 15.07
CA LYS A 16 14.90 21.97 14.07
C LYS A 16 14.93 20.88 12.99
N ILE A 17 14.83 19.61 13.37
CA ILE A 17 14.76 18.49 12.43
C ILE A 17 13.50 18.60 11.55
N ALA A 18 12.35 18.96 12.13
CA ALA A 18 11.12 19.17 11.37
C ALA A 18 11.24 20.34 10.37
N GLU A 19 11.86 21.45 10.77
CA GLU A 19 12.13 22.62 9.92
C GLU A 19 13.13 22.30 8.79
N GLU A 20 14.17 21.53 9.08
CA GLU A 20 15.18 21.10 8.09
C GLU A 20 14.63 20.08 7.09
N SER A 21 13.71 19.23 7.55
CA SER A 21 13.02 18.23 6.71
C SER A 21 11.89 18.82 5.87
N ARG A 22 11.51 20.09 6.09
CA ARG A 22 10.49 20.75 5.27
C ARG A 22 11.03 20.93 3.85
N GLU A 23 10.29 20.42 2.87
CA GLU A 23 10.55 20.71 1.46
C GLU A 23 10.56 22.24 1.22
N LYS A 24 11.73 22.76 0.85
CA LYS A 24 11.96 24.19 0.59
C LYS A 24 11.54 24.61 -0.81
N GLU A 25 11.62 23.67 -1.75
CA GLU A 25 11.21 23.84 -3.13
C GLU A 25 10.17 22.78 -3.47
N TRP A 26 8.92 23.22 -3.67
CA TRP A 26 7.87 22.35 -4.15
C TRP A 26 8.02 22.22 -5.66
N ALA A 27 8.41 21.04 -6.13
CA ALA A 27 8.45 20.75 -7.56
C ALA A 27 7.01 20.57 -8.09
N GLY A 28 6.59 21.46 -8.98
CA GLY A 28 5.36 21.32 -9.77
C GLY A 28 4.15 22.13 -9.31
N ARG A 29 3.18 22.25 -10.23
CA ARG A 29 1.86 22.86 -10.01
C ARG A 29 0.86 21.72 -9.86
N THR A 30 0.38 21.45 -8.65
CA THR A 30 -0.67 20.43 -8.44
C THR A 30 -2.04 21.06 -8.53
N PHE A 31 -3.05 20.29 -8.97
CA PHE A 31 -4.43 20.79 -9.06
C PHE A 31 -4.92 21.41 -7.76
N LEU A 32 -4.73 20.69 -6.63
CA LEU A 32 -5.23 21.14 -5.33
C LEU A 32 -4.54 22.42 -4.86
N ARG A 33 -3.21 22.51 -4.99
CA ARG A 33 -2.46 23.73 -4.62
C ARG A 33 -2.95 24.93 -5.41
N GLU A 34 -3.07 24.78 -6.71
CA GLU A 34 -3.40 25.88 -7.62
C GLU A 34 -4.85 26.33 -7.43
N LEU A 35 -5.75 25.41 -7.13
CA LEU A 35 -7.13 25.73 -6.75
C LEU A 35 -7.17 26.67 -5.53
N PHE A 36 -6.37 26.41 -4.50
CA PHE A 36 -6.27 27.29 -3.32
C PHE A 36 -5.63 28.66 -3.63
N LEU A 37 -4.82 28.73 -4.69
CA LEU A 37 -4.21 29.98 -5.17
C LEU A 37 -5.08 30.72 -6.19
N GLY A 38 -6.29 30.23 -6.48
CA GLY A 38 -7.22 30.83 -7.45
C GLY A 38 -6.98 30.45 -8.91
N ASN A 39 -6.08 29.51 -9.18
CA ASN A 39 -5.75 29.01 -10.51
C ASN A 39 -6.45 27.66 -10.76
N PHE A 40 -7.43 27.62 -11.66
CA PHE A 40 -8.13 26.39 -12.00
C PHE A 40 -7.41 25.60 -13.10
N LEU A 41 -6.58 24.63 -12.70
CA LEU A 41 -5.79 23.82 -13.64
C LEU A 41 -6.46 22.48 -13.97
N LEU A 42 -7.60 22.53 -14.69
CA LEU A 42 -8.42 21.35 -15.00
C LEU A 42 -7.65 20.19 -15.63
N ASP A 43 -6.68 20.48 -16.49
CA ASP A 43 -5.90 19.47 -17.23
C ASP A 43 -5.07 18.54 -16.32
N HIS A 44 -4.90 18.88 -15.05
CA HIS A 44 -4.22 18.00 -14.08
C HIS A 44 -5.09 16.87 -13.54
N ILE A 45 -6.41 16.94 -13.72
CA ILE A 45 -7.37 15.95 -13.22
C ILE A 45 -8.34 15.45 -14.31
N HIS A 46 -8.34 16.09 -15.49
CA HIS A 46 -9.24 15.77 -16.58
C HIS A 46 -8.48 15.72 -17.93
N PRO A 47 -8.79 14.75 -18.81
CA PRO A 47 -9.72 13.63 -18.59
C PRO A 47 -9.21 12.68 -17.51
N PHE A 48 -10.12 11.93 -16.88
CA PHE A 48 -9.71 10.96 -15.87
C PHE A 48 -8.71 9.98 -16.51
N PRO A 49 -7.55 9.72 -15.88
CA PRO A 49 -6.57 8.82 -16.44
C PRO A 49 -7.14 7.41 -16.50
N VAL A 50 -7.39 6.91 -17.71
CA VAL A 50 -7.80 5.52 -17.91
C VAL A 50 -6.56 4.65 -17.82
N LEU A 51 -6.33 4.09 -16.63
CA LEU A 51 -5.19 3.24 -16.32
C LEU A 51 -5.50 1.76 -16.60
N ARG A 52 -6.12 1.46 -17.75
CA ARG A 52 -6.42 0.08 -18.17
C ARG A 52 -5.56 -0.30 -19.36
N GLY A 53 -4.50 -1.07 -19.10
CA GLY A 53 -3.92 -1.98 -20.08
C GLY A 53 -4.34 -3.40 -19.71
N GLU A 54 -4.77 -4.19 -20.68
CA GLU A 54 -5.01 -5.62 -20.47
C GLU A 54 -3.66 -6.29 -20.18
N ARG A 55 -3.48 -6.73 -18.93
CA ARG A 55 -2.30 -7.45 -18.47
C ARG A 55 -2.74 -8.86 -18.07
N PRO A 56 -2.55 -9.87 -18.94
CA PRO A 56 -3.01 -11.23 -18.66
C PRO A 56 -2.48 -11.79 -17.34
N GLU A 57 -1.27 -11.41 -16.93
CA GLU A 57 -0.71 -11.82 -15.65
C GLU A 57 -1.45 -11.22 -14.44
N PHE A 58 -1.99 -10.00 -14.58
CA PHE A 58 -2.76 -9.35 -13.54
C PHE A 58 -4.15 -9.97 -13.44
N GLU A 59 -4.82 -10.19 -14.56
CA GLU A 59 -6.14 -10.84 -14.60
C GLU A 59 -6.08 -12.24 -13.96
N LYS A 60 -5.06 -13.02 -14.32
CA LYS A 60 -4.83 -14.33 -13.71
C LYS A 60 -4.65 -14.23 -12.18
N PHE A 61 -3.81 -13.31 -11.71
CA PHE A 61 -3.60 -13.12 -10.28
C PHE A 61 -4.90 -12.68 -9.57
N TYR A 62 -5.63 -11.75 -10.17
CA TYR A 62 -6.89 -11.25 -9.64
C TYR A 62 -7.91 -12.38 -9.47
N ASP A 63 -8.08 -13.23 -10.48
CA ASP A 63 -8.99 -14.37 -10.45
C ASP A 63 -8.54 -15.43 -9.43
N GLU A 64 -7.23 -15.68 -9.31
CA GLU A 64 -6.67 -16.61 -8.33
C GLU A 64 -6.90 -16.14 -6.89
N VAL A 65 -6.71 -14.84 -6.59
CA VAL A 65 -7.02 -14.26 -5.28
C VAL A 65 -8.52 -14.31 -5.02
N GLN A 66 -9.35 -13.94 -5.99
CA GLN A 66 -10.80 -13.96 -5.81
C GLN A 66 -11.31 -15.38 -5.50
N ARG A 67 -10.82 -16.38 -6.24
CA ARG A 67 -11.15 -17.78 -5.99
C ARG A 67 -10.67 -18.23 -4.61
N PHE A 68 -9.43 -17.90 -4.26
CA PHE A 68 -8.88 -18.25 -2.95
C PHE A 68 -9.71 -17.70 -1.80
N LEU A 69 -10.11 -16.42 -1.87
CA LEU A 69 -10.98 -15.83 -0.86
C LEU A 69 -12.28 -16.62 -0.71
N ARG A 70 -12.96 -16.92 -1.83
CA ARG A 70 -14.23 -17.67 -1.80
C ARG A 70 -14.12 -19.09 -1.27
N GLU A 71 -13.01 -19.76 -1.53
CA GLU A 71 -12.85 -21.19 -1.25
C GLU A 71 -12.14 -21.48 0.08
N LYS A 72 -11.35 -20.55 0.59
CA LYS A 72 -10.40 -20.79 1.69
C LYS A 72 -10.47 -19.79 2.83
N VAL A 73 -11.20 -18.68 2.67
CA VAL A 73 -11.31 -17.67 3.72
C VAL A 73 -12.71 -17.70 4.31
N ASP A 74 -12.78 -17.79 5.64
CA ASP A 74 -14.00 -17.53 6.39
C ASP A 74 -13.86 -16.19 7.11
N PRO A 75 -14.49 -15.11 6.59
CA PRO A 75 -14.36 -13.78 7.19
C PRO A 75 -15.05 -13.70 8.55
N VAL A 76 -16.12 -14.48 8.78
CA VAL A 76 -16.84 -14.48 10.05
C VAL A 76 -15.97 -15.08 11.15
N ALA A 77 -15.28 -16.19 10.84
CA ALA A 77 -14.36 -16.80 11.78
C ALA A 77 -13.18 -15.86 12.14
N ILE A 78 -12.65 -15.11 11.17
CA ILE A 78 -11.59 -14.12 11.41
C ILE A 78 -12.10 -13.01 12.33
N ASP A 79 -13.30 -12.48 12.10
CA ASP A 79 -13.90 -11.44 12.94
C ASP A 79 -14.18 -11.93 14.37
N GLU A 80 -14.72 -13.14 14.52
CA GLU A 80 -15.06 -13.71 15.82
C GLU A 80 -13.83 -14.04 16.67
N THR A 81 -12.77 -14.55 16.03
CA THR A 81 -11.55 -14.97 16.73
C THR A 81 -10.54 -13.84 16.88
N GLY A 82 -10.58 -12.84 15.99
CA GLY A 82 -9.56 -11.81 15.88
C GLY A 82 -8.22 -12.31 15.34
N GLU A 83 -8.17 -13.54 14.81
CA GLU A 83 -6.95 -14.22 14.38
C GLU A 83 -7.04 -14.64 12.91
N TYR A 84 -5.91 -14.65 12.22
CA TYR A 84 -5.83 -15.15 10.84
C TYR A 84 -5.48 -16.65 10.87
N PRO A 85 -6.32 -17.53 10.29
CA PRO A 85 -5.97 -18.94 10.16
C PRO A 85 -4.65 -19.11 9.39
N GLU A 86 -3.79 -20.02 9.84
CA GLU A 86 -2.46 -20.24 9.24
C GLU A 86 -2.57 -20.58 7.74
N GLU A 87 -3.56 -21.40 7.37
CA GLU A 87 -3.81 -21.76 5.97
C GLU A 87 -4.16 -20.55 5.08
N VAL A 88 -4.81 -19.53 5.66
CA VAL A 88 -5.15 -18.29 4.97
C VAL A 88 -3.88 -17.49 4.69
N VAL A 89 -3.07 -17.26 5.73
CA VAL A 89 -1.80 -16.54 5.61
C VAL A 89 -0.85 -17.22 4.63
N ASP A 90 -0.77 -18.55 4.71
CA ASP A 90 0.03 -19.37 3.80
C ASP A 90 -0.46 -19.33 2.36
N GLY A 91 -1.78 -19.35 2.15
CA GLY A 91 -2.37 -19.19 0.83
C GLY A 91 -2.06 -17.84 0.22
N LEU A 92 -2.20 -16.75 0.99
CA LEU A 92 -1.82 -15.40 0.57
C LEU A 92 -0.33 -15.32 0.22
N ARG A 93 0.54 -16.00 0.98
CA ARG A 93 1.98 -16.10 0.66
C ARG A 93 2.22 -16.82 -0.67
N ARG A 94 1.59 -17.97 -0.89
CA ARG A 94 1.73 -18.76 -2.14
C ARG A 94 1.27 -17.99 -3.37
N LEU A 95 0.22 -17.18 -3.23
CA LEU A 95 -0.28 -16.31 -4.30
C LEU A 95 0.65 -15.13 -4.59
N GLY A 96 1.61 -14.84 -3.71
CA GLY A 96 2.43 -13.63 -3.80
C GLY A 96 1.69 -12.36 -3.37
N ALA A 97 0.57 -12.50 -2.66
CA ALA A 97 -0.29 -11.37 -2.29
C ALA A 97 0.39 -10.35 -1.37
N PHE A 98 1.49 -10.71 -0.70
CA PHE A 98 2.31 -9.79 0.10
C PHE A 98 3.29 -8.92 -0.73
N GLY A 99 3.48 -9.25 -2.01
CA GLY A 99 4.48 -8.62 -2.90
C GLY A 99 3.89 -7.99 -4.16
N ILE A 100 2.63 -7.54 -4.13
CA ILE A 100 1.87 -7.09 -5.31
C ILE A 100 2.61 -5.97 -6.07
N LYS A 101 3.06 -4.93 -5.36
CA LYS A 101 3.73 -3.75 -5.95
C LYS A 101 5.27 -3.83 -5.95
N ILE A 102 5.83 -4.91 -5.41
CA ILE A 102 7.28 -5.08 -5.31
C ILE A 102 7.80 -5.41 -6.72
N PRO A 103 8.87 -4.76 -7.22
CA PRO A 103 9.46 -5.10 -8.51
C PRO A 103 9.85 -6.58 -8.61
N LYS A 104 9.73 -7.15 -9.82
CA LYS A 104 10.02 -8.57 -10.07
C LYS A 104 11.46 -8.96 -9.74
N GLU A 105 12.42 -8.04 -9.92
CA GLU A 105 13.83 -8.26 -9.57
C GLU A 105 14.06 -8.52 -8.07
N TYR A 106 13.13 -8.09 -7.22
CA TYR A 106 13.13 -8.36 -5.78
C TYR A 106 12.14 -9.47 -5.38
N GLY A 107 11.66 -10.26 -6.34
CA GLY A 107 10.74 -11.38 -6.10
C GLY A 107 9.27 -10.99 -5.95
N GLY A 108 8.89 -9.75 -6.26
CA GLY A 108 7.49 -9.32 -6.27
C GLY A 108 6.75 -9.58 -7.58
N LEU A 109 5.48 -9.17 -7.65
CA LEU A 109 4.64 -9.33 -8.85
C LEU A 109 4.81 -8.18 -9.86
N GLY A 110 5.31 -7.03 -9.42
CA GLY A 110 5.54 -5.86 -10.28
C GLY A 110 4.26 -5.22 -10.81
N PHE A 111 3.15 -5.31 -10.06
CA PHE A 111 1.93 -4.61 -10.40
C PHE A 111 1.97 -3.13 -10.01
N SER A 112 1.25 -2.31 -10.77
CA SER A 112 1.08 -0.89 -10.55
C SER A 112 0.27 -0.60 -9.28
N VAL A 113 0.30 0.64 -8.83
CA VAL A 113 -0.53 1.09 -7.70
C VAL A 113 -2.02 0.92 -8.02
N SER A 114 -2.45 1.18 -9.25
CA SER A 114 -3.86 1.02 -9.66
C SER A 114 -4.31 -0.43 -9.67
N GLU A 115 -3.47 -1.35 -10.15
CA GLU A 115 -3.73 -2.80 -10.08
C GLU A 115 -3.80 -3.27 -8.62
N TYR A 116 -2.87 -2.82 -7.78
CA TYR A 116 -2.92 -3.07 -6.35
C TYR A 116 -4.22 -2.55 -5.72
N THR A 117 -4.63 -1.32 -6.01
CA THR A 117 -5.89 -0.76 -5.49
C THR A 117 -7.09 -1.57 -5.96
N THR A 118 -7.09 -2.04 -7.20
CA THR A 118 -8.15 -2.91 -7.74
C THR A 118 -8.25 -4.23 -6.96
N VAL A 119 -7.11 -4.85 -6.65
CA VAL A 119 -7.06 -6.07 -5.82
C VAL A 119 -7.54 -5.76 -4.40
N MET A 120 -7.08 -4.68 -3.77
CA MET A 120 -7.52 -4.30 -2.42
C MET A 120 -9.01 -4.00 -2.35
N GLN A 121 -9.59 -3.37 -3.38
CA GLN A 121 -11.05 -3.17 -3.46
C GLN A 121 -11.78 -4.51 -3.48
N MET A 122 -11.31 -5.47 -4.27
CA MET A 122 -11.90 -6.81 -4.33
C MET A 122 -11.74 -7.57 -3.02
N VAL A 123 -10.53 -7.60 -2.45
CA VAL A 123 -10.25 -8.26 -1.17
C VAL A 123 -11.08 -7.64 -0.05
N GLY A 124 -11.09 -6.31 0.06
CA GLY A 124 -11.84 -5.60 1.10
C GLY A 124 -13.36 -5.75 0.97
N SER A 125 -13.88 -6.00 -0.23
CA SER A 125 -15.30 -6.35 -0.43
C SER A 125 -15.68 -7.73 0.10
N TYR A 126 -14.69 -8.59 0.36
CA TYR A 126 -14.87 -9.92 0.94
C TYR A 126 -14.51 -9.94 2.42
N ASP A 127 -13.31 -9.46 2.77
CA ASP A 127 -12.78 -9.37 4.13
C ASP A 127 -11.86 -8.15 4.27
N SER A 128 -12.30 -7.17 5.08
CA SER A 128 -11.53 -5.95 5.33
C SER A 128 -10.33 -6.16 6.25
N ASN A 129 -10.30 -7.20 7.09
CA ASN A 129 -9.13 -7.54 7.91
C ASN A 129 -7.98 -8.02 7.02
N ILE A 130 -8.27 -8.91 6.06
CA ILE A 130 -7.25 -9.35 5.10
C ILE A 130 -6.76 -8.16 4.25
N SER A 131 -7.66 -7.29 3.81
CA SER A 131 -7.26 -6.06 3.11
C SER A 131 -6.34 -5.18 3.98
N ALA A 132 -6.62 -5.06 5.27
CA ALA A 132 -5.79 -4.30 6.21
C ALA A 132 -4.42 -4.97 6.41
N LEU A 133 -4.37 -6.30 6.59
CA LEU A 133 -3.14 -7.08 6.72
C LEU A 133 -2.22 -6.88 5.51
N LEU A 134 -2.77 -7.09 4.30
CA LEU A 134 -2.02 -6.93 3.06
C LEU A 134 -1.59 -5.47 2.89
N SER A 135 -2.49 -4.50 3.11
CA SER A 135 -2.18 -3.09 2.92
C SER A 135 -1.10 -2.59 3.87
N ALA A 136 -1.23 -2.91 5.16
CA ALA A 136 -0.26 -2.52 6.19
C ALA A 136 1.13 -3.06 5.85
N HIS A 137 1.23 -4.32 5.44
CA HIS A 137 2.51 -4.95 5.10
C HIS A 137 3.29 -4.19 4.01
N GLN A 138 2.64 -3.74 2.94
CA GLN A 138 3.32 -3.31 1.70
C GLN A 138 3.05 -1.86 1.29
N SER A 139 2.20 -1.14 2.02
CA SER A 139 1.98 0.31 1.82
C SER A 139 2.67 1.17 2.87
N ILE A 140 2.80 0.67 4.11
CA ILE A 140 3.48 1.39 5.21
C ILE A 140 4.54 0.55 5.91
N GLY A 141 4.43 -0.78 5.83
CA GLY A 141 5.40 -1.72 6.38
C GLY A 141 6.70 -1.75 5.58
N VAL A 142 7.64 -2.59 6.05
CA VAL A 142 9.06 -2.65 5.62
C VAL A 142 9.31 -2.49 4.11
N PRO A 143 8.55 -3.12 3.19
CA PRO A 143 8.78 -2.99 1.75
C PRO A 143 8.76 -1.54 1.24
N GLN A 144 7.87 -0.68 1.77
CA GLN A 144 7.71 0.67 1.22
C GLN A 144 8.87 1.60 1.64
N PRO A 145 9.27 1.72 2.92
CA PRO A 145 10.47 2.47 3.30
C PRO A 145 11.74 1.93 2.65
N LEU A 146 11.91 0.59 2.57
CA LEU A 146 13.08 -0.01 1.93
C LEU A 146 13.16 0.37 0.44
N LYS A 147 12.03 0.33 -0.27
CA LYS A 147 11.97 0.74 -1.68
C LYS A 147 12.29 2.22 -1.90
N LEU A 148 11.95 3.09 -0.94
CA LEU A 148 12.13 4.54 -1.07
C LEU A 148 13.49 5.04 -0.59
N PHE A 149 14.07 4.41 0.43
CA PHE A 149 15.21 4.95 1.18
C PHE A 149 16.37 3.97 1.40
N GLY A 150 16.23 2.70 1.03
CA GLY A 150 17.20 1.64 1.32
C GLY A 150 17.99 1.14 0.12
#